data_AF-A0A1V5Z012-F1
#
_entry.id   AF-A0A1V5Z012-F1
#
_cell.length_a   1.000
_cell.length_b   1.000
_cell.length_c   1.000
_cell.angle_alpha   90.00
_cell.angle_beta   90.00
_cell.angle_gamma   90.00
#
_symmetry.space_group_name_H-M   'P 1'
#
loop_
_entity.id
_entity.type
_entity.pdbx_description
1 polymer ?
#
loop_
_entity_poly.entity_id
_entity_poly.type
_entity_poly.pdbx_seq_one_letter_code
_entity_poly.pdbx_strand_id
1 'polypeptide(L)'
;MLDTLQVLVIPDAQVLDSAWVEDTLTPWLERGGRLVYTGDCGLYRGEGNNFNRNEEGSCLAALHDQPRVAYIAENLGRVYYLLDTLEARDALRPRFSGVILKVWGEPAGTVPPIAVPATVGMNLYEDQARGRLFVDLNNMNLNPETDTIQSASDLIFSARIPGWMAEGEVYGEVYAPDGSPAVQLTRMDAATLEVRLDTLRTYAGIVLTARP
;
A
#
# COMPACT_ATOMS: atom_id res chain seq x y z
N MET A 1 4.41 -18.74 9.25
CA MET A 1 3.91 -18.81 7.86
C MET A 1 3.98 -17.40 7.28
N LEU A 2 5.13 -17.02 6.72
CA LEU A 2 5.37 -15.73 6.04
C LEU A 2 5.96 -15.95 4.63
N ASP A 3 5.94 -17.20 4.13
CA ASP A 3 6.83 -17.66 3.06
C ASP A 3 6.55 -17.07 1.69
N THR A 4 5.37 -16.48 1.47
CA THR A 4 5.00 -15.74 0.26
C THR A 4 4.91 -14.23 0.47
N LEU A 5 5.02 -13.77 1.73
CA LEU A 5 4.86 -12.37 2.07
C LEU A 5 6.15 -11.60 1.76
N GLN A 6 6.06 -10.53 0.99
CA GLN A 6 7.22 -9.70 0.65
C GLN A 6 7.47 -8.56 1.65
N VAL A 7 6.40 -8.05 2.27
CA VAL A 7 6.45 -6.99 3.28
C VAL A 7 5.41 -7.24 4.36
N LEU A 8 5.79 -6.99 5.61
CA LEU A 8 4.91 -7.05 6.78
C LEU A 8 4.89 -5.66 7.41
N VAL A 9 3.68 -5.15 7.67
CA VAL A 9 3.47 -3.90 8.39
C VAL A 9 2.83 -4.23 9.74
N ILE A 10 3.48 -3.87 10.84
CA ILE A 10 2.99 -4.08 12.21
C ILE A 10 2.69 -2.72 12.85
N PRO A 11 1.43 -2.26 12.84
CA PRO A 11 1.09 -0.95 13.36
C PRO A 11 0.83 -0.99 14.88
N ASP A 12 1.82 -0.60 15.69
CA ASP A 12 1.69 -0.42 17.15
C ASP A 12 1.10 -1.63 17.90
N ALA A 13 1.50 -2.83 17.48
CA ALA A 13 1.11 -4.07 18.14
C ALA A 13 1.93 -4.26 19.42
N GLN A 14 1.45 -3.70 20.53
CA GLN A 14 2.19 -3.68 21.80
C GLN A 14 2.49 -5.07 22.37
N VAL A 15 1.68 -6.07 22.03
CA VAL A 15 1.88 -7.46 22.44
C VAL A 15 2.47 -8.25 21.27
N LEU A 16 3.69 -8.76 21.45
CA LEU A 16 4.32 -9.70 20.52
C LEU A 16 5.05 -10.77 21.32
N ASP A 17 4.97 -12.02 20.85
CA ASP A 17 5.74 -13.10 21.45
C ASP A 17 7.18 -13.07 20.91
N SER A 18 8.17 -12.99 21.80
CA SER A 18 9.58 -13.04 21.42
C SER A 18 9.93 -14.32 20.66
N ALA A 19 9.29 -15.45 20.99
CA ALA A 19 9.49 -16.69 20.25
C ALA A 19 9.05 -16.57 18.78
N TRP A 20 7.96 -15.83 18.50
CA TRP A 20 7.57 -15.57 17.12
C TRP A 20 8.56 -14.66 16.38
N VAL A 21 9.16 -13.70 17.09
CA VAL A 21 10.22 -12.84 16.51
C VAL A 21 11.45 -13.68 16.14
N GLU A 22 11.86 -14.58 17.02
CA GLU A 22 13.03 -15.45 16.83
C GLU A 22 12.78 -16.55 15.79
N ASP A 23 11.67 -17.28 15.89
CA ASP A 23 11.41 -18.47 15.08
C ASP A 23 10.78 -18.18 13.72
N THR A 24 10.12 -17.02 13.57
CA THR A 24 9.36 -16.68 12.35
C THR A 24 9.82 -15.41 11.69
N LEU A 25 9.85 -14.29 12.43
CA LEU A 25 10.11 -12.97 11.84
C LEU A 25 11.57 -12.84 11.37
N THR A 26 12.53 -13.21 12.22
CA THR A 26 13.97 -13.10 11.92
C THR A 26 14.37 -13.97 10.73
N PRO A 27 14.03 -15.28 10.67
CA PRO A 27 14.35 -16.11 9.51
C PRO A 27 13.70 -15.61 8.23
N TRP A 28 12.50 -15.02 8.30
CA TRP A 28 11.83 -14.45 7.14
C TRP A 28 12.53 -13.18 6.62
N LEU A 29 13.00 -12.31 7.51
CA LEU A 29 13.84 -11.16 7.15
C LEU A 29 15.15 -11.59 6.47
N GLU A 30 15.81 -12.63 7.01
CA GLU A 30 17.02 -13.21 6.42
C GLU A 30 16.81 -13.75 5.00
N ARG A 31 15.61 -14.27 4.70
CA ARG A 31 15.21 -14.70 3.34
C ARG A 31 14.82 -13.55 2.41
N GLY A 32 14.95 -12.30 2.85
CA GLY A 32 14.69 -11.11 2.05
C GLY A 32 13.33 -10.47 2.28
N GLY A 33 12.60 -10.88 3.33
CA GLY A 33 11.44 -10.18 3.84
C GLY A 33 11.71 -8.72 4.20
N ARG A 34 10.66 -7.92 4.33
CA ARG A 34 10.74 -6.47 4.59
C ARG A 34 9.79 -6.09 5.71
N LEU A 35 10.29 -5.45 6.76
CA LEU A 35 9.46 -5.12 7.91
C LEU A 35 9.27 -3.61 8.03
N VAL A 36 8.02 -3.19 8.18
CA VAL A 36 7.67 -1.87 8.71
C VAL A 36 6.98 -2.09 10.04
N TYR A 37 7.41 -1.41 11.09
CA TYR A 37 6.68 -1.40 12.36
C TYR A 37 6.66 0.00 12.97
N THR A 38 5.60 0.29 13.71
CA THR A 38 5.36 1.64 14.24
C THR A 38 5.07 1.60 15.74
N GLY A 39 5.34 2.69 16.45
CA GLY A 39 4.95 2.84 17.85
C GLY A 39 5.67 1.89 18.80
N ASP A 40 4.93 1.40 19.79
CA ASP A 40 5.39 0.63 20.93
C ASP A 40 5.25 -0.89 20.69
N CYS A 41 5.50 -1.35 19.45
CA CYS A 41 5.39 -2.77 19.12
C CYS A 41 6.25 -3.64 20.05
N GLY A 42 5.69 -4.73 20.57
CA GLY A 42 6.42 -5.73 21.35
C GLY A 42 6.90 -5.29 22.74
N LEU A 43 6.27 -4.28 23.36
CA LEU A 43 6.52 -3.92 24.76
C LEU A 43 6.03 -4.97 25.76
N TYR A 44 5.06 -5.79 25.38
CA TYR A 44 4.47 -6.85 26.22
C TYR A 44 4.62 -8.21 25.53
N ARG A 45 4.76 -9.26 26.33
CA ARG A 45 4.91 -10.65 25.90
C ARG A 45 3.56 -11.25 25.50
N GLY A 46 3.59 -12.40 24.82
CA GLY A 46 2.38 -13.14 24.44
C GLY A 46 1.60 -13.73 25.62
N GLU A 47 0.45 -14.34 25.31
CA GLU A 47 -0.48 -14.95 26.27
C GLU A 47 0.21 -15.96 27.21
N GLY A 48 1.14 -16.77 26.70
CA GLY A 48 1.90 -17.73 27.51
C GLY A 48 2.73 -17.11 28.63
N ASN A 49 2.95 -15.79 28.59
CA ASN A 49 3.63 -15.00 29.62
C ASN A 49 2.68 -14.03 30.35
N ASN A 50 1.36 -14.23 30.25
CA ASN A 50 0.32 -13.37 30.84
C ASN A 50 0.45 -11.89 30.46
N PHE A 51 0.93 -11.59 29.26
CA PHE A 51 1.11 -10.20 28.80
C PHE A 51 2.07 -9.38 29.67
N ASN A 52 2.98 -10.05 30.39
CA ASN A 52 4.01 -9.35 31.16
C ASN A 52 4.84 -8.44 30.27
N ARG A 53 5.30 -7.32 30.84
CA ARG A 53 6.16 -6.36 30.15
C ARG A 53 7.52 -6.99 29.80
N ASN A 54 8.07 -6.65 28.64
CA ASN A 54 9.46 -6.89 28.33
C ASN A 54 10.34 -5.87 29.06
N GLU A 55 11.11 -6.33 30.04
CA GLU A 55 11.95 -5.46 30.90
C GLU A 55 13.06 -4.75 30.11
N GLU A 56 13.55 -5.39 29.04
CA GLU A 56 14.58 -4.84 28.14
C GLU A 56 14.01 -3.90 27.07
N GLY A 57 12.69 -3.66 27.07
CA GLY A 57 12.00 -2.88 26.04
C GLY A 57 11.41 -3.76 24.94
N SER A 58 11.18 -3.17 23.76
CA SER A 58 10.54 -3.88 22.64
C SER A 58 11.31 -5.15 22.24
N CYS A 59 10.61 -6.28 22.09
CA CYS A 59 11.21 -7.50 21.53
C CYS A 59 11.62 -7.37 20.04
N LEU A 60 11.28 -6.26 19.38
CA LEU A 60 11.73 -5.94 18.02
C LEU A 60 12.96 -5.02 18.01
N ALA A 61 13.45 -4.57 19.17
CA ALA A 61 14.54 -3.57 19.24
C ALA A 61 15.81 -4.00 18.49
N ALA A 62 16.14 -5.30 18.54
CA ALA A 62 17.29 -5.87 17.82
C ALA A 62 17.16 -5.84 16.28
N LEU A 63 15.95 -5.63 15.76
CA LEU A 63 15.68 -5.56 14.31
C LEU A 63 15.78 -4.13 13.76
N HIS A 64 15.79 -3.11 14.61
CA HIS A 64 15.64 -1.71 14.22
C HIS A 64 16.65 -1.28 13.14
N ASP A 65 17.92 -1.64 13.33
CA ASP A 65 19.01 -1.22 12.43
C ASP A 65 19.28 -2.23 11.30
N GLN A 66 18.44 -3.26 11.15
CA GLN A 66 18.62 -4.24 10.08
C GLN A 66 18.26 -3.66 8.70
N PRO A 67 18.93 -4.12 7.63
CA PRO A 67 18.51 -3.76 6.28
C PRO A 67 17.06 -4.20 6.04
N ARG A 68 16.32 -3.42 5.24
CA ARG A 68 14.91 -3.70 4.90
C ARG A 68 13.94 -3.67 6.09
N VAL A 69 14.38 -3.09 7.21
CA VAL A 69 13.52 -2.77 8.35
C VAL A 69 13.33 -1.25 8.45
N ALA A 70 12.08 -0.83 8.64
CA ALA A 70 11.73 0.54 8.95
C ALA A 70 10.92 0.60 10.25
N TYR A 71 11.54 1.21 11.26
CA TYR A 71 10.84 1.63 12.47
C TYR A 71 10.35 3.06 12.35
N ILE A 72 9.15 3.32 12.86
CA ILE A 72 8.62 4.67 13.05
C ILE A 72 8.17 4.79 14.51
N ALA A 73 8.82 5.66 15.27
CA ALA A 73 8.49 5.83 16.69
C ALA A 73 7.04 6.28 16.92
N GLU A 74 6.50 7.07 16.00
CA GLU A 74 5.10 7.49 16.05
C GLU A 74 4.19 6.35 15.59
N ASN A 75 3.06 6.16 16.27
CA ASN A 75 1.98 5.33 15.74
C ASN A 75 1.28 6.07 14.59
N LEU A 76 1.92 6.07 13.40
CA LEU A 76 1.38 6.74 12.21
C LEU A 76 0.00 6.22 11.82
N GLY A 77 -0.28 4.94 12.03
CA GLY A 77 -1.60 4.36 11.77
C GLY A 77 -2.68 5.03 12.63
N ARG A 78 -2.46 5.12 13.94
CA ARG A 78 -3.39 5.79 14.85
C ARG A 78 -3.49 7.28 14.57
N VAL A 79 -2.36 7.97 14.31
CA VAL A 79 -2.37 9.38 13.93
C VAL A 79 -3.26 9.58 12.71
N TYR A 80 -3.11 8.75 11.66
CA TYR A 80 -3.95 8.81 10.46
C TYR A 80 -5.45 8.71 10.77
N TYR A 81 -5.86 7.75 11.61
CA TYR A 81 -7.27 7.57 11.96
C TYR A 81 -7.84 8.64 12.88
N LEU A 82 -7.01 9.31 13.68
CA LEU A 82 -7.42 10.40 14.57
C LEU A 82 -7.53 11.76 13.87
N LEU A 83 -7.14 11.88 12.60
CA LEU A 83 -7.29 13.12 11.86
C LEU A 83 -8.73 13.30 11.38
N ASP A 84 -9.26 14.50 11.60
CA ASP A 84 -10.67 14.86 11.36
C ASP A 84 -11.00 15.12 9.89
N THR A 85 -10.01 15.43 9.05
CA THR A 85 -10.24 15.77 7.64
C THR A 85 -9.47 14.88 6.67
N LEU A 86 -10.02 14.71 5.47
CA LEU A 86 -9.37 13.94 4.40
C LEU A 86 -8.07 14.62 3.95
N GLU A 87 -8.02 15.95 3.93
CA GLU A 87 -6.83 16.72 3.56
C GLU A 87 -5.68 16.49 4.56
N ALA A 88 -5.99 16.43 5.85
CA ALA A 88 -4.99 16.16 6.88
C ALA A 88 -4.43 14.73 6.76
N ARG A 89 -5.31 13.76 6.46
CA ARG A 89 -4.91 12.37 6.20
C ARG A 89 -4.03 12.28 4.94
N ASP A 90 -4.42 12.98 3.88
CA ASP A 90 -3.70 13.03 2.62
C ASP A 90 -2.29 13.62 2.79
N ALA A 91 -2.13 14.62 3.66
CA ALA A 91 -0.83 15.20 4.00
C ALA A 91 0.16 14.21 4.63
N LEU A 92 -0.31 13.06 5.15
CA LEU A 92 0.57 11.98 5.65
C LEU A 92 1.08 11.06 4.55
N ARG A 93 0.50 11.08 3.34
CA ARG A 93 0.88 10.19 2.22
C ARG A 93 2.39 10.22 1.92
N PRO A 94 3.08 11.38 1.82
CA PRO A 94 4.53 11.40 1.59
C PRO A 94 5.33 10.65 2.66
N ARG A 95 4.87 10.65 3.92
CA ARG A 95 5.51 9.91 5.01
C ARG A 95 5.36 8.40 4.82
N PHE A 96 4.14 7.93 4.50
CA PHE A 96 3.90 6.51 4.20
C PHE A 96 4.73 6.05 3.00
N SER A 97 4.74 6.83 1.91
CA SER A 97 5.53 6.51 0.72
C SER A 97 7.03 6.45 1.03
N GLY A 98 7.56 7.38 1.85
CA GLY A 98 8.97 7.37 2.26
C GLY A 98 9.36 6.13 3.07
N VAL A 99 8.48 5.65 3.94
CA VAL A 99 8.69 4.44 4.75
C VAL A 99 8.73 3.19 3.87
N ILE A 100 7.77 3.08 2.94
CA ILE A 100 7.74 1.97 1.99
C ILE A 100 8.98 2.01 1.09
N LEU A 101 9.37 3.19 0.60
CA LEU A 101 10.59 3.36 -0.19
C LEU A 101 11.84 2.89 0.58
N LYS A 102 11.93 3.19 1.88
CA LYS A 102 13.07 2.74 2.72
C LYS A 102 13.23 1.22 2.73
N VAL A 103 12.13 0.47 2.82
CA VAL A 103 12.20 -1.00 2.86
C VAL A 103 12.23 -1.64 1.47
N TRP A 104 11.62 -0.98 0.47
CA TRP A 104 11.51 -1.49 -0.88
C TRP A 104 12.77 -1.20 -1.73
N GLY A 105 13.47 -0.10 -1.45
CA GLY A 105 14.70 0.33 -2.13
C GLY A 105 14.48 1.02 -3.48
N GLU A 106 13.31 0.81 -4.07
CA GLU A 106 12.84 1.51 -5.27
C GLU A 106 11.47 2.12 -4.98
N PRO A 107 11.04 3.15 -5.73
CA PRO A 107 9.65 3.62 -5.67
C PRO A 107 8.75 2.42 -5.99
N ALA A 108 8.16 1.80 -4.97
CA ALA A 108 7.21 0.71 -5.13
C ALA A 108 6.14 1.22 -6.09
N GLY A 109 5.96 0.57 -7.26
CA GLY A 109 5.16 1.03 -8.41
C GLY A 109 4.08 2.03 -8.01
N THR A 110 4.48 3.29 -7.89
CA THR A 110 3.62 4.26 -7.22
C THR A 110 2.60 4.65 -8.26
N VAL A 111 1.35 4.76 -7.83
CA VAL A 111 0.33 5.48 -8.58
C VAL A 111 0.24 6.84 -7.91
N PRO A 112 1.04 7.87 -8.28
CA PRO A 112 0.87 9.19 -7.71
C PRO A 112 -0.55 9.66 -8.07
N PRO A 113 -1.42 9.84 -7.06
CA PRO A 113 -2.72 10.42 -7.32
C PRO A 113 -2.51 11.88 -7.74
N ILE A 114 -3.17 12.29 -8.81
CA ILE A 114 -3.22 13.70 -9.24
C ILE A 114 -4.46 14.34 -8.61
N ALA A 115 -5.61 13.68 -8.76
CA ALA A 115 -6.89 13.99 -8.14
C ALA A 115 -7.61 12.68 -7.78
N VAL A 116 -7.20 12.04 -6.68
CA VAL A 116 -7.87 10.85 -6.14
C VAL A 116 -8.12 11.07 -4.65
N PRO A 117 -9.36 10.94 -4.17
CA PRO A 117 -9.66 11.06 -2.74
C PRO A 117 -8.93 10.00 -1.90
N ALA A 118 -8.56 10.33 -0.66
CA ALA A 118 -7.95 9.39 0.27
C ALA A 118 -8.83 8.18 0.62
N THR A 119 -10.12 8.23 0.28
CA THR A 119 -11.08 7.13 0.41
C THR A 119 -10.99 6.11 -0.72
N VAL A 120 -10.19 6.34 -1.76
CA VAL A 120 -9.97 5.39 -2.85
C VAL A 120 -8.58 4.75 -2.71
N GLY A 121 -8.57 3.43 -2.48
CA GLY A 121 -7.35 2.63 -2.49
C GLY A 121 -6.94 2.28 -3.91
N MET A 122 -5.64 2.35 -4.21
CA MET A 122 -5.10 2.05 -5.54
C MET A 122 -3.95 1.05 -5.44
N ASN A 123 -3.96 0.03 -6.27
CA ASN A 123 -2.87 -0.94 -6.39
C ASN A 123 -2.42 -1.06 -7.84
N LEU A 124 -1.11 -1.13 -8.05
CA LEU A 124 -0.48 -1.33 -9.36
C LEU A 124 0.34 -2.62 -9.34
N TYR A 125 0.15 -3.47 -10.34
CA TYR A 125 0.93 -4.70 -10.47
C TYR A 125 1.07 -5.15 -11.93
N GLU A 126 2.16 -5.87 -12.20
CA GLU A 126 2.56 -6.29 -13.54
C GLU A 126 2.31 -7.79 -13.75
N ASP A 127 1.84 -8.15 -14.94
CA ASP A 127 1.92 -9.51 -15.51
C ASP A 127 2.69 -9.41 -16.83
N GLN A 128 4.02 -9.33 -16.70
CA GLN A 128 4.92 -9.22 -17.84
C GLN A 128 4.79 -10.42 -18.80
N ALA A 129 4.52 -11.63 -18.27
CA ALA A 129 4.35 -12.83 -19.08
C ALA A 129 3.15 -12.73 -20.04
N ARG A 130 2.14 -11.91 -19.69
CA ARG A 130 0.98 -11.62 -20.53
C ARG A 130 0.97 -10.22 -21.12
N GLY A 131 2.04 -9.44 -20.93
CA GLY A 131 2.15 -8.06 -21.41
C GLY A 131 1.07 -7.13 -20.83
N ARG A 132 0.73 -7.28 -19.54
CA ARG A 132 -0.33 -6.52 -18.87
C ARG A 132 0.19 -5.78 -17.66
N LEU A 133 -0.34 -4.59 -17.45
CA LEU A 133 -0.21 -3.79 -16.24
C LEU A 133 -1.62 -3.54 -15.69
N PHE A 134 -1.83 -3.81 -14.41
CA PHE A 134 -3.13 -3.71 -13.78
C PHE A 134 -3.16 -2.56 -12.78
N VAL A 135 -4.23 -1.76 -12.82
CA VAL A 135 -4.54 -0.77 -11.80
C VAL A 135 -5.88 -1.12 -11.15
N ASP A 136 -5.83 -1.54 -9.89
CA ASP A 136 -7.03 -1.84 -9.11
C ASP A 136 -7.41 -0.65 -8.24
N LEU A 137 -8.63 -0.17 -8.39
CA LEU A 137 -9.22 0.93 -7.63
C LEU A 137 -10.31 0.39 -6.73
N ASN A 138 -10.24 0.70 -5.43
CA ASN A 138 -11.20 0.28 -4.43
C ASN A 138 -11.79 1.51 -3.75
N ASN A 139 -13.09 1.74 -3.90
CA ASN A 139 -13.76 2.86 -3.25
C ASN A 139 -14.24 2.48 -1.85
N MET A 140 -13.63 3.10 -0.84
CA MET A 140 -13.93 2.92 0.58
C MET A 140 -14.65 4.14 1.15
N ASN A 141 -15.24 5.00 0.31
CA ASN A 141 -15.99 6.18 0.73
C ASN A 141 -17.36 5.79 1.31
N LEU A 142 -17.34 5.14 2.48
CA LEU A 142 -18.51 4.68 3.19
C LEU A 142 -19.17 5.85 3.93
N ASN A 143 -20.46 6.07 3.70
CA ASN A 143 -21.30 6.86 4.58
C ASN A 143 -21.77 5.97 5.75
N PRO A 144 -21.32 6.22 6.99
CA PRO A 144 -21.66 5.38 8.13
C PRO A 144 -23.10 5.54 8.61
N GLU A 145 -23.78 6.64 8.27
CA GLU A 145 -25.18 6.87 8.66
C GLU A 145 -26.13 6.06 7.80
N THR A 146 -25.83 5.95 6.50
CA THR A 146 -26.69 5.26 5.53
C THR A 146 -26.19 3.88 5.17
N ASP A 147 -25.00 3.47 5.62
CA ASP A 147 -24.32 2.23 5.27
C ASP A 147 -24.21 2.03 3.75
N THR A 148 -23.80 3.10 3.05
CA THR A 148 -23.66 3.09 1.58
C THR A 148 -22.32 3.65 1.14
N ILE A 149 -21.77 3.08 0.06
CA ILE A 149 -20.58 3.62 -0.59
C ILE A 149 -21.01 4.78 -1.50
N GLN A 150 -20.44 5.96 -1.26
CA GLN A 150 -20.61 7.13 -2.09
C GLN A 150 -19.63 7.07 -3.26
N SER A 151 -20.11 7.25 -4.49
CA SER A 151 -19.26 7.23 -5.68
C SER A 151 -18.17 8.30 -5.63
N ALA A 152 -16.99 7.97 -6.16
CA ALA A 152 -15.94 8.93 -6.46
C ALA A 152 -15.93 9.23 -7.96
N SER A 153 -15.78 10.49 -8.34
CA SER A 153 -15.84 10.92 -9.74
C SER A 153 -14.60 11.72 -10.12
N ASP A 154 -14.35 11.81 -11.42
CA ASP A 154 -13.22 12.55 -12.01
C ASP A 154 -11.87 12.15 -11.39
N LEU A 155 -11.65 10.83 -11.26
CA LEU A 155 -10.40 10.31 -10.71
C LEU A 155 -9.28 10.49 -11.73
N ILE A 156 -8.21 11.18 -11.33
CA ILE A 156 -7.02 11.38 -12.16
C ILE A 156 -5.80 10.91 -11.39
N PHE A 157 -5.00 10.03 -12.00
CA PHE A 157 -3.76 9.58 -11.40
C PHE A 157 -2.72 9.28 -12.45
N SER A 158 -1.46 9.25 -12.03
CA SER A 158 -0.37 8.83 -12.91
C SER A 158 -0.04 7.36 -12.66
N ALA A 159 0.16 6.61 -13.72
CA ALA A 159 0.62 5.23 -13.70
C ALA A 159 1.98 5.15 -14.41
N ARG A 160 3.00 4.69 -13.69
CA ARG A 160 4.28 4.38 -14.30
C ARG A 160 4.15 3.10 -15.12
N ILE A 161 4.46 3.17 -16.41
CA ILE A 161 4.50 2.01 -17.29
C ILE A 161 5.92 1.43 -17.34
N PRO A 162 6.06 0.11 -17.33
CA PRO A 162 7.36 -0.55 -17.43
C PRO A 162 7.96 -0.39 -18.84
N GLY A 163 9.28 -0.51 -18.94
CA GLY A 163 10.01 -0.27 -20.20
C GLY A 163 9.53 -1.12 -21.38
N TRP A 164 9.02 -2.32 -21.11
CA TRP A 164 8.44 -3.20 -22.14
C TRP A 164 7.12 -2.68 -22.73
N MET A 165 6.47 -1.68 -22.13
CA MET A 165 5.32 -0.95 -22.68
C MET A 165 5.71 0.39 -23.30
N ALA A 166 6.94 0.86 -23.10
CA ALA A 166 7.31 2.25 -23.39
C ALA A 166 7.24 2.59 -24.89
N GLU A 167 7.55 1.63 -25.76
CA GLU A 167 7.66 1.83 -27.21
C GLU A 167 6.34 1.64 -27.98
N GLY A 168 5.30 1.12 -27.33
CA GLY A 168 4.01 0.83 -27.94
C GLY A 168 2.90 1.81 -27.56
N GLU A 169 1.80 1.76 -28.32
CA GLU A 169 0.55 2.39 -27.92
C GLU A 169 -0.08 1.57 -26.78
N VAL A 170 -0.45 2.26 -25.70
CA VAL A 170 -1.05 1.64 -24.52
C VAL A 170 -2.54 1.83 -24.54
N TYR A 171 -3.27 0.73 -24.41
CA TYR A 171 -4.73 0.68 -24.36
C TYR A 171 -5.20 0.28 -22.97
N GLY A 172 -6.31 0.87 -22.53
CA GLY A 172 -6.92 0.59 -21.24
C GLY A 172 -8.33 0.04 -21.39
N GLU A 173 -8.60 -1.05 -20.68
CA GLU A 173 -9.95 -1.59 -20.51
C GLU A 173 -10.31 -1.56 -19.03
N VAL A 174 -11.56 -1.25 -18.70
CA VAL A 174 -12.03 -1.22 -17.32
C VAL A 174 -13.01 -2.35 -17.09
N TYR A 175 -12.79 -3.07 -15.98
CA TYR A 175 -13.67 -4.12 -15.49
C TYR A 175 -14.20 -3.70 -14.12
N ALA A 176 -15.52 -3.54 -14.01
CA ALA A 176 -16.16 -3.12 -12.77
C ALA A 176 -17.53 -3.81 -12.62
N PRO A 177 -17.96 -4.14 -11.39
CA PRO A 177 -19.25 -4.82 -11.16
C PRO A 177 -20.46 -3.99 -11.57
N ASP A 178 -20.36 -2.67 -11.44
CA ASP A 178 -21.44 -1.71 -11.68
C ASP A 178 -21.51 -1.23 -13.15
N GLY A 179 -20.81 -1.92 -14.06
CA GLY A 179 -20.61 -1.52 -15.45
C GLY A 179 -19.21 -0.97 -15.68
N SER A 180 -18.70 -1.06 -16.92
CA SER A 180 -17.34 -0.67 -17.29
C SER A 180 -17.28 0.82 -17.67
N PRO A 181 -16.89 1.73 -16.76
CA PRO A 181 -16.71 3.14 -17.11
C PRO A 181 -15.62 3.33 -18.18
N ALA A 182 -15.71 4.42 -18.92
CA ALA A 182 -14.63 4.80 -19.83
C ALA A 182 -13.36 5.14 -19.04
N VAL A 183 -12.21 4.74 -19.57
CA VAL A 183 -10.90 5.18 -19.12
C VAL A 183 -10.24 5.98 -20.23
N GLN A 184 -9.70 7.14 -19.89
CA GLN A 184 -8.88 7.93 -20.80
C GLN A 184 -7.43 7.80 -20.37
N LEU A 185 -6.56 7.55 -21.35
CA LEU A 185 -5.13 7.42 -21.15
C LEU A 185 -4.44 8.54 -21.92
N THR A 186 -3.67 9.36 -21.22
CA THR A 186 -2.85 10.42 -21.82
C THR A 186 -1.39 10.15 -21.50
N ARG A 187 -0.55 9.98 -22.51
CA ARG A 187 0.88 9.78 -22.29
C ARG A 187 1.53 11.09 -21.85
N MET A 188 2.11 11.10 -20.65
CA MET A 188 2.82 12.27 -20.10
C MET A 188 4.28 12.29 -20.55
N ASP A 189 4.93 11.12 -20.54
CA ASP A 189 6.32 10.93 -20.99
C ASP A 189 6.57 9.48 -21.47
N ALA A 190 7.84 9.08 -21.63
CA ALA A 190 8.21 7.75 -22.11
C ALA A 190 7.78 6.60 -21.17
N ALA A 191 7.66 6.86 -19.87
CA ALA A 191 7.41 5.88 -18.81
C ALA A 191 6.18 6.21 -17.96
N THR A 192 5.42 7.27 -18.25
CA THR A 192 4.29 7.71 -17.42
C THR A 192 3.03 7.97 -18.25
N LEU A 193 1.91 7.40 -17.79
CA LEU A 193 0.56 7.69 -18.28
C LEU A 193 -0.22 8.45 -17.23
N GLU A 194 -0.94 9.49 -17.62
CA GLU A 194 -2.10 9.98 -16.88
C GLU A 194 -3.30 9.09 -17.23
N VAL A 195 -4.01 8.64 -16.19
CA VAL A 195 -5.20 7.80 -16.29
C VAL A 195 -6.35 8.57 -15.67
N ARG A 196 -7.41 8.74 -16.45
CA ARG A 196 -8.66 9.38 -16.00
C ARG A 196 -9.81 8.38 -16.02
N LEU A 197 -10.52 8.30 -14.90
CA LEU A 197 -11.72 7.49 -14.74
C LEU A 197 -12.90 8.35 -14.30
N ASP A 198 -13.99 8.30 -15.07
CA ASP A 198 -15.14 9.20 -14.86
C ASP A 198 -15.84 8.97 -13.52
N THR A 199 -16.15 7.71 -13.19
CA THR A 199 -16.85 7.36 -11.95
C THR A 199 -16.44 5.98 -11.46
N LEU A 200 -16.16 5.90 -10.16
CA LEU A 200 -15.89 4.68 -9.41
C LEU A 200 -16.94 4.54 -8.31
N ARG A 201 -17.72 3.47 -8.38
CA ARG A 201 -18.73 3.18 -7.35
C ARG A 201 -18.17 2.30 -6.26
N THR A 202 -17.74 1.08 -6.59
CA THR A 202 -17.25 0.09 -5.63
C THR A 202 -15.82 -0.32 -5.94
N TYR A 203 -15.60 -0.91 -7.11
CA TYR A 203 -14.30 -1.39 -7.57
C TYR A 203 -14.17 -1.21 -9.08
N ALA A 204 -12.95 -0.94 -9.55
CA ALA A 204 -12.59 -0.99 -10.96
C ALA A 204 -11.17 -1.55 -11.12
N GLY A 205 -11.04 -2.59 -11.95
CA GLY A 205 -9.77 -3.09 -12.44
C GLY A 205 -9.50 -2.56 -13.84
N ILE A 206 -8.47 -1.72 -13.98
CA ILE A 206 -8.03 -1.18 -15.26
C ILE A 206 -6.89 -2.06 -15.77
N VAL A 207 -7.09 -2.67 -16.93
CA VAL A 207 -6.08 -3.50 -17.60
C VAL A 207 -5.44 -2.67 -18.70
N LEU A 208 -4.16 -2.36 -18.52
CA LEU A 208 -3.33 -1.68 -19.49
C LEU A 208 -2.56 -2.71 -20.32
N THR A 209 -2.65 -2.61 -21.64
CA THR A 209 -1.95 -3.48 -22.60
C THR A 209 -1.15 -2.66 -23.60
N ALA A 210 0.06 -3.09 -23.92
CA ALA A 210 0.85 -2.53 -25.00
C ALA A 210 0.62 -3.36 -26.26
N ARG A 211 0.29 -2.71 -27.38
CA ARG A 211 0.31 -3.35 -28.71
C ARG A 211 1.59 -2.93 -29.44
N PRO A 212 2.21 -3.85 -30.19
CA PRO A 212 3.33 -3.52 -31.07
C PRO A 212 2.89 -2.60 -32.22
#